data_AF-A0ABD2L4Q4-F1
#
_entry.id   AF-A0ABD2L4Q4-F1
#
_cell.length_a   1.000
_cell.length_b   1.000
_cell.length_c   1.000
_cell.angle_alpha   90.00
_cell.angle_beta   90.00
_cell.angle_gamma   90.00
#
_symmetry.space_group_name_H-M   'P 1'
#
loop_
_entity.id
_entity.type
_entity.pdbx_description
1 polymer ?
#
loop_
_entity_poly.entity_id
_entity_poly.type
_entity_poly.pdbx_seq_one_letter_code
_entity_poly.pdbx_strand_id
1 'polypeptide(L)'
;MSNQSNNNSQSQQQQRSEHFMSSVFEECDALKQEYDKCFLNFFKTFVKEDERHERTANPCQQLQNIYHKCLEKNLKTHKPYDIDLDELKKEEIVQSAANGGISSTAPDQSSESRFNQLERNLELFQENARHMGVIASDFTSKSQEPLNQKIHTLISGLQVLDQLKSQFTDVRVPIELLDYLDRGQNPQLYTKELLERTRQRNKELNGKTEMYRKFQACLLQELHREMPSDVEEYVRIRKPSGMNGAAAGNAMANSAMAAEETQHAME
;
A
#
# COMPACT_ATOMS: atom_id res chain seq x y z
N MET A 1 -9.63 48.99 46.56
CA MET A 1 -9.02 47.67 46.78
C MET A 1 -9.55 46.72 45.73
N SER A 2 -8.67 46.41 44.79
CA SER A 2 -8.56 45.28 43.86
C SER A 2 -9.80 44.43 43.49
N ASN A 3 -10.14 44.53 42.20
CA ASN A 3 -10.76 43.49 41.38
C ASN A 3 -9.83 42.26 41.27
N GLN A 4 -10.40 41.05 41.30
CA GLN A 4 -10.04 39.94 40.40
C GLN A 4 -11.01 38.76 40.58
N SER A 5 -12.04 38.73 39.73
CA SER A 5 -12.72 37.50 39.32
C SER A 5 -12.15 37.11 37.96
N ASN A 6 -11.39 36.01 37.91
CA ASN A 6 -11.13 35.13 36.76
C ASN A 6 -9.82 34.38 37.02
N ASN A 7 -9.90 33.05 37.01
CA ASN A 7 -8.88 32.10 36.51
C ASN A 7 -9.11 30.71 37.13
N ASN A 8 -10.22 30.06 36.78
CA ASN A 8 -10.38 28.63 37.12
C ASN A 8 -10.89 27.78 35.95
N SER A 9 -10.58 28.20 34.72
CA SER A 9 -11.01 27.50 33.49
C SER A 9 -9.84 26.98 32.64
N GLN A 10 -8.61 26.91 33.17
CA GLN A 10 -7.45 26.41 32.42
C GLN A 10 -6.73 25.19 33.01
N SER A 11 -7.19 24.64 34.14
CA SER A 11 -6.52 23.51 34.80
C SER A 11 -7.13 22.13 34.53
N GLN A 12 -8.15 22.01 33.68
CA GLN A 12 -8.79 20.72 33.35
C GLN A 12 -8.42 20.12 31.98
N GLN A 13 -7.43 20.65 31.26
CA GLN A 13 -7.04 20.16 29.93
C GLN A 13 -5.73 19.36 29.86
N GLN A 14 -5.16 18.93 30.99
CA GLN A 14 -3.83 18.30 31.00
C GLN A 14 -3.73 16.97 31.77
N GLN A 15 -4.76 16.12 31.65
CA GLN A 15 -4.67 14.69 31.99
C GLN A 15 -5.46 13.86 30.98
N ARG A 16 -5.12 13.97 29.71
CA ARG A 16 -5.48 12.92 28.74
C ARG A 16 -4.38 11.88 28.89
N SER A 17 -4.65 10.82 29.65
CA SER A 17 -3.78 9.66 29.77
C SER A 17 -3.30 9.25 28.39
N GLU A 18 -1.98 9.30 28.18
CA GLU A 18 -1.34 8.72 27.00
C GLU A 18 -1.69 7.23 27.01
N HIS A 19 -2.68 6.83 26.22
CA HIS A 19 -3.06 5.43 26.05
C HIS A 19 -1.94 4.74 25.28
N PHE A 20 -0.91 4.28 26.01
CA PHE A 20 0.10 3.39 25.47
C PHE A 20 -0.51 2.01 25.25
N MET A 21 -0.32 1.46 24.06
CA MET A 21 -0.65 0.05 23.82
C MET A 21 0.36 -0.81 24.56
N SER A 22 -0.11 -1.74 25.39
CA SER A 22 0.75 -2.76 25.99
C SER A 22 1.40 -3.63 24.92
N SER A 23 2.59 -4.12 25.21
CA SER A 23 3.27 -5.20 24.52
C SER A 23 2.52 -6.51 24.75
N VAL A 24 2.75 -7.47 23.86
CA VAL A 24 2.24 -8.84 23.98
C VAL A 24 2.75 -9.52 25.27
N PHE A 25 3.92 -9.09 25.76
CA PHE A 25 4.51 -9.55 27.01
C PHE A 25 4.76 -8.36 27.93
N GLU A 26 4.27 -8.44 29.17
CA GLU A 26 4.43 -7.41 30.21
C GLU A 26 5.92 -7.07 30.45
N GLU A 27 6.81 -8.06 30.32
CA GLU A 27 8.26 -7.89 30.46
C GLU A 27 8.88 -6.95 29.41
N CYS A 28 8.22 -6.80 28.25
CA CYS A 28 8.70 -5.93 27.16
C CYS A 28 7.93 -4.60 27.09
N ASP A 29 6.97 -4.34 28.00
CA ASP A 29 6.14 -3.12 28.00
C ASP A 29 6.97 -1.85 28.14
N ALA A 30 7.93 -1.84 29.08
CA ALA A 30 8.77 -0.67 29.32
C ALA A 30 9.62 -0.32 28.08
N LEU A 31 10.16 -1.34 27.41
CA LEU A 31 10.94 -1.18 26.17
C LEU A 31 10.07 -0.69 25.01
N LYS A 32 8.84 -1.20 24.92
CA LYS A 32 7.85 -0.75 23.92
C LYS A 32 7.52 0.72 24.10
N GLN A 33 7.24 1.16 25.33
CA GLN A 33 6.89 2.55 25.61
C GLN A 33 8.03 3.51 25.24
N GLU A 34 9.29 3.13 25.50
CA GLU A 34 10.45 3.95 25.13
C GLU A 34 10.63 4.02 23.60
N TYR A 35 10.44 2.90 22.90
CA TYR A 35 10.44 2.86 21.44
C TYR A 35 9.30 3.69 20.82
N ASP A 36 8.06 3.49 21.27
CA ASP A 36 6.88 4.17 20.71
C ASP A 36 6.96 5.70 20.91
N LYS A 37 7.50 6.16 22.05
CA LYS A 37 7.78 7.58 22.29
C LYS A 37 8.79 8.16 21.29
N CYS A 38 9.89 7.45 21.06
CA CYS A 38 10.88 7.84 20.06
C CYS A 38 10.26 7.87 18.65
N PHE A 39 9.54 6.80 18.30
CA PHE A 39 8.94 6.63 16.98
C PHE A 39 7.91 7.71 16.67
N LEU A 40 7.00 8.04 17.60
CA LEU A 40 5.99 9.07 17.38
C LEU A 40 6.58 10.46 17.18
N ASN A 41 7.71 10.76 17.84
CA ASN A 41 8.41 12.03 17.65
C ASN A 41 9.13 12.09 16.30
N PHE A 42 9.82 11.01 15.94
CA PHE A 42 10.44 10.85 14.63
C PHE A 42 9.39 10.93 13.51
N PHE A 43 8.28 10.19 13.63
CA PHE A 43 7.24 10.12 12.61
C PHE A 43 6.56 11.48 12.36
N LYS A 44 6.29 12.26 13.42
CA LYS A 44 5.77 13.64 13.28
C LYS A 44 6.73 14.55 12.50
N THR A 45 8.03 14.32 12.62
CA THR A 45 9.07 15.07 11.92
C THR A 45 9.24 14.56 10.49
N PHE A 46 9.11 13.25 10.30
CA PHE A 46 9.19 12.57 9.00
C PHE A 46 8.06 12.98 8.04
N VAL A 47 6.85 13.21 8.56
CA VAL A 47 5.64 13.55 7.76
C VAL A 47 5.55 15.04 7.39
N LYS A 48 6.28 15.94 8.08
CA LYS A 48 6.26 17.37 7.74
C LYS A 48 7.09 17.61 6.47
N GLU A 49 6.45 18.18 5.44
CA GLU A 49 7.02 18.54 4.13
C GLU A 49 8.08 19.65 4.23
N ASP A 50 9.27 19.35 4.78
CA ASP A 50 10.44 20.21 4.64
C ASP A 50 11.54 19.45 3.89
N GLU A 51 11.99 20.03 2.78
CA GLU A 51 12.47 19.37 1.56
C GLU A 51 13.86 18.70 1.60
N ARG A 52 14.26 18.00 2.68
CA ARG A 52 15.50 17.19 2.64
C ARG A 52 15.42 15.89 3.43
N HIS A 53 14.68 14.90 2.93
CA HIS A 53 14.81 13.49 3.34
C HIS A 53 16.07 12.83 2.76
N GLU A 54 17.19 13.56 2.71
CA GLU A 54 18.50 12.96 2.46
C GLU A 54 18.88 12.12 3.67
N ARG A 55 18.59 10.81 3.59
CA ARG A 55 19.24 9.78 4.42
C ARG A 55 19.17 10.00 5.93
N THR A 56 18.05 10.46 6.47
CA THR A 56 17.83 10.41 7.91
C THR A 56 17.65 8.95 8.34
N ALA A 57 18.73 8.33 8.78
CA ALA A 57 18.69 7.03 9.45
C ALA A 57 17.68 7.08 10.59
N ASN A 58 16.88 6.03 10.76
CA ASN A 58 15.89 5.95 11.83
C ASN A 58 16.60 6.10 13.20
N PRO A 59 16.40 7.21 13.93
CA PRO A 59 17.06 7.43 15.21
C PRO A 59 16.60 6.44 16.29
N CYS A 60 15.44 5.80 16.08
CA CYS A 60 14.85 4.82 16.98
C CYS A 60 15.24 3.37 16.65
N GLN A 61 16.11 3.14 15.65
CA GLN A 61 16.48 1.80 15.19
C GLN A 61 17.08 0.94 16.30
N GLN A 62 17.89 1.52 17.18
CA GLN A 62 18.50 0.79 18.29
C GLN A 62 17.46 0.36 19.33
N LEU A 63 16.52 1.25 19.68
CA LEU A 63 15.40 0.96 20.58
C LEU A 63 14.49 -0.14 19.99
N GLN A 64 14.22 -0.06 18.68
CA GLN A 64 13.47 -1.09 17.97
C GLN A 64 14.14 -2.46 18.08
N ASN A 65 15.46 -2.53 17.86
CA ASN A 65 16.20 -3.78 17.93
C ASN A 65 16.20 -4.39 19.35
N ILE A 66 16.26 -3.56 20.39
CA ILE A 66 16.22 -4.01 21.79
C ILE A 66 14.83 -4.57 22.13
N TYR A 67 13.77 -3.84 21.77
CA TYR A 67 12.40 -4.31 21.93
C TYR A 67 12.13 -5.60 21.14
N HIS A 68 12.57 -5.67 19.89
CA HIS A 68 12.43 -6.85 19.04
C HIS A 68 13.12 -8.08 19.63
N LYS A 69 14.33 -7.94 20.17
CA LYS A 69 15.03 -9.03 20.86
C LYS A 69 14.28 -9.53 22.09
N CYS A 70 13.64 -8.62 22.85
CA CYS A 70 12.79 -8.99 23.99
C CYS A 70 11.60 -9.84 23.52
N LEU A 71 10.91 -9.39 22.47
CA LEU A 71 9.79 -10.12 21.88
C LEU A 71 10.21 -11.50 21.34
N GLU A 72 11.28 -11.57 20.54
CA GLU A 72 11.74 -12.84 19.95
C GLU A 72 12.11 -13.87 21.02
N LYS A 73 12.71 -13.41 22.14
CA LYS A 73 13.01 -14.29 23.28
C LYS A 73 11.72 -14.84 23.89
N ASN A 74 10.75 -13.98 24.17
CA ASN A 74 9.53 -14.39 24.85
C ASN A 74 8.53 -15.15 23.96
N LEU A 75 8.52 -14.89 22.66
CA LEU A 75 7.79 -15.71 21.66
C LEU A 75 8.32 -17.14 21.62
N LYS A 76 9.65 -17.32 21.66
CA LYS A 76 10.28 -18.66 21.69
C LYS A 76 10.04 -19.39 23.01
N THR A 77 10.02 -18.67 24.13
CA THR A 77 9.88 -19.25 25.48
C THR A 77 8.44 -19.59 25.83
N HIS A 78 7.48 -18.69 25.56
CA HIS A 78 6.11 -18.84 26.04
C HIS A 78 5.15 -19.45 25.02
N LYS A 79 5.49 -19.47 23.72
CA LYS A 79 4.63 -19.96 22.61
C LYS A 79 3.12 -19.70 22.85
N PRO A 80 2.70 -18.44 23.07
CA PRO A 80 1.30 -18.15 23.42
C PRO A 80 0.30 -18.48 22.29
N TYR A 81 0.80 -18.70 21.06
CA TYR A 81 0.03 -19.14 19.90
C TYR A 81 0.87 -20.16 19.10
N ASP A 82 0.25 -21.22 18.56
CA ASP A 82 0.84 -22.20 17.61
C ASP A 82 1.04 -21.57 16.22
N ILE A 83 1.67 -20.39 16.18
CA ILE A 83 1.98 -19.68 14.93
C ILE A 83 3.47 -19.88 14.68
N ASP A 84 3.80 -20.65 13.64
CA ASP A 84 5.18 -20.85 13.21
C ASP A 84 5.70 -19.58 12.51
N LEU A 85 6.49 -18.79 13.26
CA LEU A 85 7.06 -17.53 12.78
C LEU A 85 7.99 -17.71 11.57
N ASP A 86 8.54 -18.91 11.39
CA ASP A 86 9.42 -19.23 10.26
C ASP A 86 8.63 -19.47 8.96
N GLU A 87 7.34 -19.78 9.06
CA GLU A 87 6.42 -19.91 7.92
C GLU A 87 5.98 -18.51 7.42
N LEU A 88 5.63 -17.60 8.32
CA LEU A 88 5.29 -16.21 7.99
C LEU A 88 6.47 -15.42 7.38
N LYS A 89 7.69 -15.62 7.88
CA LYS A 89 8.90 -14.97 7.32
C LYS A 89 9.27 -15.52 5.93
N LYS A 90 8.83 -16.75 5.58
CA LYS A 90 9.05 -17.32 4.25
C LYS A 90 8.13 -16.70 3.20
N GLU A 91 6.92 -16.28 3.57
CA GLU A 91 5.97 -15.71 2.61
C GLU A 91 6.41 -14.34 2.05
N GLU A 92 7.21 -13.56 2.78
CA GLU A 92 7.68 -12.24 2.30
C GLU A 92 8.96 -12.26 1.44
N ILE A 93 9.71 -13.37 1.35
CA ILE A 93 10.99 -13.41 0.61
C ILE A 93 10.87 -14.02 -0.81
N VAL A 94 9.75 -14.67 -1.15
CA VAL A 94 9.63 -15.44 -2.41
C VAL A 94 9.26 -14.60 -3.65
N GLN A 95 8.89 -13.32 -3.52
CA GLN A 95 8.46 -12.53 -4.70
C GLN A 95 9.60 -11.92 -5.54
N SER A 96 10.88 -12.06 -5.15
CA SER A 96 11.99 -11.37 -5.83
C SER A 96 13.03 -12.28 -6.51
N ALA A 97 12.69 -13.53 -6.82
CA ALA A 97 13.54 -14.38 -7.67
C ALA A 97 12.70 -15.24 -8.62
N ALA A 98 12.85 -14.96 -9.91
CA ALA A 98 12.31 -15.64 -11.07
C ALA A 98 12.01 -17.15 -10.91
N ASN A 99 10.78 -17.58 -11.22
CA ASN A 99 10.48 -18.35 -12.43
C ASN A 99 9.01 -18.78 -12.47
N GLY A 100 8.49 -18.84 -13.70
CA GLY A 100 7.13 -19.27 -14.00
C GLY A 100 6.82 -20.65 -13.42
N GLY A 101 5.80 -20.68 -12.57
CA GLY A 101 5.15 -21.87 -12.08
C GLY A 101 3.79 -21.43 -11.57
N ILE A 102 2.73 -21.93 -12.22
CA ILE A 102 1.36 -21.83 -11.71
C ILE A 102 1.37 -22.54 -10.35
N SER A 103 1.48 -21.77 -9.28
CA SER A 103 1.22 -22.25 -7.92
C SER A 103 -0.20 -21.82 -7.59
N SER A 104 -1.09 -22.80 -7.61
CA SER A 104 -2.44 -22.71 -7.08
C SER A 104 -2.35 -22.42 -5.59
N THR A 105 -2.24 -21.14 -5.21
CA THR A 105 -2.53 -20.72 -3.84
C THR A 105 -4.02 -20.93 -3.63
N ALA A 106 -4.36 -21.91 -2.77
CA ALA A 106 -5.73 -22.09 -2.32
C ALA A 106 -6.27 -20.73 -1.84
N PRO A 107 -7.41 -20.26 -2.36
CA PRO A 107 -7.96 -19.00 -1.94
C PRO A 107 -8.28 -19.09 -0.45
N ASP A 108 -7.95 -18.02 0.27
CA ASP A 108 -8.39 -17.75 1.63
C ASP A 108 -9.92 -17.91 1.70
N GLN A 109 -10.39 -19.10 2.11
CA GLN A 109 -11.79 -19.52 1.99
C GLN A 109 -12.75 -18.59 2.74
N SER A 110 -12.25 -17.88 3.75
CA SER A 110 -13.02 -16.93 4.56
C SER A 110 -13.41 -15.69 3.74
N SER A 111 -12.48 -15.09 3.01
CA SER A 111 -12.76 -13.88 2.22
C SER A 111 -13.67 -14.18 1.03
N GLU A 112 -13.44 -15.29 0.34
CA GLU A 112 -14.29 -15.73 -0.78
C GLU A 112 -15.73 -16.05 -0.30
N SER A 113 -15.87 -16.63 0.90
CA SER A 113 -17.18 -16.96 1.47
C SER A 113 -18.07 -15.75 1.73
N ARG A 114 -17.52 -14.62 2.21
CA ARG A 114 -18.31 -13.40 2.44
C ARG A 114 -18.76 -12.74 1.14
N PHE A 115 -17.92 -12.77 0.09
CA PHE A 115 -18.33 -12.27 -1.24
C PHE A 115 -19.42 -13.14 -1.84
N ASN A 116 -19.28 -14.47 -1.75
CA ASN A 116 -20.32 -15.42 -2.19
C ASN A 116 -21.62 -15.25 -1.39
N GLN A 117 -21.55 -14.85 -0.13
CA GLN A 117 -22.73 -14.53 0.67
C GLN A 117 -23.40 -13.24 0.19
N LEU A 118 -22.63 -12.18 -0.06
CA LEU A 118 -23.15 -10.92 -0.59
C LEU A 118 -23.81 -11.12 -1.96
N GLU A 119 -23.15 -11.84 -2.86
CA GLU A 119 -23.65 -12.16 -4.20
C GLU A 119 -25.01 -12.87 -4.14
N ARG A 120 -25.11 -13.94 -3.35
CA ARG A 120 -26.39 -14.66 -3.16
C ARG A 120 -27.51 -13.78 -2.60
N ASN A 121 -27.19 -12.87 -1.68
CA ASN A 121 -28.19 -11.93 -1.16
C ASN A 121 -28.63 -10.92 -2.21
N LEU A 122 -27.71 -10.43 -3.05
CA LEU A 122 -28.02 -9.51 -4.15
C LEU A 122 -28.85 -10.19 -5.23
N GLU A 123 -28.52 -11.42 -5.62
CA GLU A 123 -29.29 -12.21 -6.58
C GLU A 123 -30.73 -12.45 -6.07
N LEU A 124 -30.87 -12.88 -4.82
CA LEU A 124 -32.17 -13.10 -4.19
C LEU A 124 -32.98 -11.79 -4.11
N PHE A 125 -32.32 -10.67 -3.82
CA PHE A 125 -32.96 -9.36 -3.78
C PHE A 125 -33.46 -8.93 -5.17
N GLN A 126 -32.62 -9.06 -6.20
CA GLN A 126 -32.99 -8.77 -7.59
C GLN A 126 -34.16 -9.64 -8.06
N GLU A 127 -34.15 -10.94 -7.74
CA GLU A 127 -35.22 -11.85 -8.13
C GLU A 127 -36.53 -11.56 -7.39
N ASN A 128 -36.47 -11.21 -6.10
CA ASN A 128 -37.65 -10.75 -5.35
C ASN A 128 -38.23 -9.45 -5.93
N ALA A 129 -37.37 -8.52 -6.37
CA ALA A 129 -37.82 -7.28 -7.00
C ALA A 129 -38.47 -7.56 -8.36
N ARG A 130 -37.91 -8.49 -9.15
CA ARG A 130 -38.51 -8.98 -10.40
C ARG A 130 -39.89 -9.59 -10.17
N HIS A 131 -40.01 -10.49 -9.21
CA HIS A 131 -41.30 -11.11 -8.85
C HIS A 131 -42.33 -10.07 -8.39
N MET A 132 -41.93 -9.10 -7.59
CA MET A 132 -42.82 -8.00 -7.19
C MET A 132 -43.27 -7.20 -8.43
N GLY A 133 -42.37 -6.92 -9.36
CA GLY A 133 -42.69 -6.26 -10.63
C GLY A 133 -43.73 -7.01 -11.45
N VAL A 134 -43.64 -8.33 -11.54
CA VAL A 134 -44.63 -9.18 -12.24
C VAL A 134 -45.99 -9.15 -11.52
N ILE A 135 -46.01 -9.24 -10.20
CA ILE A 135 -47.26 -9.16 -9.43
C ILE A 135 -47.91 -7.79 -9.60
N ALA A 136 -47.11 -6.72 -9.66
CA ALA A 136 -47.59 -5.36 -9.85
C ALA A 136 -48.07 -5.09 -11.28
N SER A 137 -47.47 -5.71 -12.31
CA SER A 137 -47.94 -5.58 -13.69
C SER A 137 -49.28 -6.29 -13.91
N ASP A 138 -49.46 -7.47 -13.32
CA ASP A 138 -50.66 -8.30 -13.47
C ASP A 138 -51.53 -8.29 -12.19
N PHE A 139 -51.76 -7.10 -11.66
CA PHE A 139 -52.41 -6.96 -10.35
C PHE A 139 -53.90 -7.38 -10.38
N THR A 140 -54.27 -8.26 -9.46
CA THR A 140 -55.66 -8.66 -9.19
C THR A 140 -55.99 -8.55 -7.69
N SER A 141 -57.28 -8.54 -7.33
CA SER A 141 -57.70 -8.49 -5.92
C SER A 141 -57.17 -9.65 -5.05
N LYS A 142 -56.82 -10.79 -5.66
CA LYS A 142 -56.19 -11.94 -4.98
C LYS A 142 -54.67 -11.77 -4.77
N SER A 143 -54.04 -10.83 -5.48
CA SER A 143 -52.59 -10.63 -5.47
C SER A 143 -52.10 -9.62 -4.42
N GLN A 144 -53.01 -8.91 -3.74
CA GLN A 144 -52.67 -7.93 -2.71
C GLN A 144 -51.83 -8.52 -1.57
N GLU A 145 -52.22 -9.69 -1.08
CA GLU A 145 -51.54 -10.35 0.03
C GLU A 145 -50.12 -10.82 -0.36
N PRO A 146 -49.92 -11.55 -1.47
CA PRO A 146 -48.58 -11.84 -2.00
C PRO A 146 -47.71 -10.59 -2.26
N LEU A 147 -48.31 -9.50 -2.74
CA LEU A 147 -47.61 -8.24 -2.99
C LEU A 147 -47.08 -7.63 -1.67
N ASN A 148 -47.93 -7.55 -0.64
CA ASN A 148 -47.52 -7.06 0.68
C ASN A 148 -46.39 -7.92 1.27
N GLN A 149 -46.50 -9.24 1.16
CA GLN A 149 -45.44 -10.16 1.60
C GLN A 149 -44.13 -9.92 0.85
N LYS A 150 -44.17 -9.67 -0.47
CA LYS A 150 -42.97 -9.31 -1.24
C LYS A 150 -42.40 -7.95 -0.89
N ILE A 151 -43.23 -6.95 -0.60
CA ILE A 151 -42.76 -5.63 -0.10
C ILE A 151 -42.01 -5.82 1.22
N HIS A 152 -42.57 -6.56 2.17
CA HIS A 152 -41.88 -6.85 3.44
C HIS A 152 -40.57 -7.61 3.22
N THR A 153 -40.57 -8.59 2.31
CA THR A 153 -39.37 -9.35 1.96
C THR A 153 -38.26 -8.44 1.40
N LEU A 154 -38.60 -7.47 0.54
CA LEU A 154 -37.64 -6.51 -0.01
C LEU A 154 -37.12 -5.55 1.04
N ILE A 155 -37.98 -5.06 1.95
CA ILE A 155 -37.55 -4.20 3.06
C ILE A 155 -36.55 -4.95 3.96
N SER A 156 -36.86 -6.19 4.34
CA SER A 156 -35.95 -7.03 5.11
C SER A 156 -34.65 -7.32 4.32
N GLY A 157 -34.74 -7.54 3.01
CA GLY A 157 -33.57 -7.71 2.15
C GLY A 157 -32.63 -6.50 2.17
N LEU A 158 -33.17 -5.28 2.07
CA LEU A 158 -32.37 -4.05 2.19
C LEU A 158 -31.72 -3.91 3.57
N GLN A 159 -32.43 -4.26 4.65
CA GLN A 159 -31.86 -4.24 6.01
C GLN A 159 -30.69 -5.22 6.15
N VAL A 160 -30.79 -6.41 5.56
CA VAL A 160 -29.70 -7.39 5.55
C VAL A 160 -28.50 -6.85 4.75
N LEU A 161 -28.73 -6.25 3.58
CA LEU A 161 -27.65 -5.66 2.77
C LEU A 161 -26.93 -4.52 3.52
N ASP A 162 -27.66 -3.67 4.24
CA ASP A 162 -27.07 -2.60 5.05
C ASP A 162 -26.22 -3.15 6.21
N GLN A 163 -26.65 -4.24 6.85
CA GLN A 163 -25.85 -4.92 7.87
C GLN A 163 -24.58 -5.56 7.29
N LEU A 164 -24.69 -6.18 6.11
CA LEU A 164 -23.56 -6.81 5.42
C LEU A 164 -22.49 -5.80 5.00
N LYS A 165 -22.87 -4.55 4.70
CA LYS A 165 -21.93 -3.46 4.33
C LYS A 165 -20.74 -3.33 5.29
N SER A 166 -20.98 -3.51 6.59
CA SER A 166 -19.93 -3.41 7.62
C SER A 166 -18.78 -4.41 7.43
N GLN A 167 -19.04 -5.55 6.76
CA GLN A 167 -18.08 -6.61 6.50
C GLN A 167 -17.14 -6.33 5.32
N PHE A 168 -17.36 -5.24 4.57
CA PHE A 168 -16.60 -4.88 3.36
C PHE A 168 -15.88 -3.53 3.48
N THR A 169 -15.66 -3.05 4.70
CA THR A 169 -14.98 -1.76 4.95
C THR A 169 -13.51 -1.75 4.50
N ASP A 170 -12.91 -2.92 4.33
CA ASP A 170 -11.56 -3.14 3.80
C ASP A 170 -11.48 -2.99 2.27
N VAL A 171 -12.61 -3.09 1.56
CA VAL A 171 -12.65 -3.01 0.10
C VAL A 171 -12.85 -1.56 -0.33
N ARG A 172 -11.90 -1.01 -1.10
CA ARG A 172 -12.00 0.33 -1.69
C ARG A 172 -12.26 0.25 -3.19
N VAL A 173 -13.36 0.84 -3.62
CA VAL A 173 -13.75 0.91 -5.03
C VAL A 173 -13.37 2.28 -5.59
N PRO A 174 -12.54 2.35 -6.66
CA PRO A 174 -12.23 3.62 -7.32
C PRO A 174 -13.48 4.29 -7.88
N ILE A 175 -13.61 5.61 -7.70
CA ILE A 175 -14.77 6.38 -8.20
C ILE A 175 -14.80 6.37 -9.74
N GLU A 176 -13.63 6.38 -10.38
CA GLU A 176 -13.48 6.27 -11.83
C GLU A 176 -14.14 4.99 -12.39
N LEU A 177 -14.26 3.92 -11.58
CA LEU A 177 -14.92 2.69 -11.99
C LEU A 177 -16.44 2.84 -12.09
N LEU A 178 -17.04 3.76 -11.33
CA LEU A 178 -18.48 3.99 -11.35
C LEU A 178 -18.94 4.50 -12.73
N ASP A 179 -18.12 5.31 -13.40
CA ASP A 179 -18.41 5.79 -14.76
C ASP A 179 -18.51 4.64 -15.78
N TYR A 180 -17.75 3.56 -15.59
CA TYR A 180 -17.85 2.36 -16.45
C TYR A 180 -19.15 1.60 -16.16
N LEU A 181 -19.54 1.49 -14.88
CA LEU A 181 -20.76 0.81 -14.44
C LEU A 181 -22.01 1.55 -14.92
N ASP A 182 -22.07 2.87 -14.78
CA ASP A 182 -23.21 3.70 -15.19
C ASP A 182 -23.45 3.65 -16.70
N ARG A 183 -22.39 3.43 -17.48
CA ARG A 183 -22.44 3.24 -18.94
C ARG A 183 -22.73 1.78 -19.35
N GLY A 184 -22.87 0.86 -18.40
CA GLY A 184 -23.05 -0.57 -18.65
C GLY A 184 -21.83 -1.26 -19.28
N GLN A 185 -20.63 -0.70 -19.12
CA GLN A 185 -19.39 -1.28 -19.61
C GLN A 185 -18.82 -2.31 -18.63
N ASN A 186 -18.01 -3.24 -19.13
CA ASN A 186 -17.35 -4.24 -18.28
C ASN A 186 -16.26 -3.56 -17.41
N PRO A 187 -16.34 -3.64 -16.07
CA PRO A 187 -15.33 -3.09 -15.14
C PRO A 187 -13.90 -3.58 -15.38
N GLN A 188 -13.73 -4.77 -15.97
CA GLN A 188 -12.41 -5.32 -16.32
C GLN A 188 -11.68 -4.48 -17.37
N LEU A 189 -12.40 -3.69 -18.17
CA LEU A 189 -11.80 -2.77 -19.12
C LEU A 189 -11.04 -1.66 -18.42
N TYR A 190 -11.57 -1.12 -17.32
CA TYR A 190 -10.87 -0.14 -16.50
C TYR A 190 -9.56 -0.72 -15.93
N THR A 191 -9.62 -1.93 -15.38
CA THR A 191 -8.42 -2.61 -14.85
C THR A 191 -7.37 -2.80 -15.94
N LYS A 192 -7.79 -3.22 -17.13
CA LYS A 192 -6.91 -3.37 -18.29
C LYS A 192 -6.26 -2.03 -18.68
N GLU A 193 -7.06 -0.98 -18.86
CA GLU A 193 -6.59 0.34 -19.26
C GLU A 193 -5.63 0.93 -18.23
N LEU A 194 -5.93 0.77 -16.94
CA LEU A 194 -5.06 1.21 -15.86
C LEU A 194 -3.71 0.49 -15.88
N LEU A 195 -3.71 -0.81 -16.11
CA LEU A 195 -2.48 -1.61 -16.21
C LEU A 195 -1.65 -1.21 -17.43
N GLU A 196 -2.30 -1.00 -18.58
CA GLU A 196 -1.66 -0.55 -19.81
C GLU A 196 -1.06 0.85 -19.66
N ARG A 197 -1.82 1.79 -19.08
CA ARG A 197 -1.36 3.16 -18.77
C ARG A 197 -0.17 3.14 -17.81
N THR A 198 -0.23 2.32 -16.77
CA THR A 198 0.86 2.17 -15.79
C THR A 198 2.12 1.60 -16.46
N ARG A 199 1.97 0.57 -17.29
CA ARG A 199 3.07 -0.02 -18.05
C ARG A 199 3.71 0.99 -19.00
N GLN A 200 2.91 1.74 -19.74
CA GLN A 200 3.40 2.77 -20.66
C GLN A 200 4.15 3.87 -19.91
N ARG A 201 3.58 4.36 -18.80
CA ARG A 201 4.21 5.37 -17.93
C ARG A 201 5.54 4.87 -17.36
N ASN A 202 5.60 3.61 -16.93
CA ASN A 202 6.82 3.00 -16.42
C ASN A 202 7.91 2.96 -17.51
N LYS A 203 7.56 2.51 -18.73
CA LYS A 203 8.48 2.48 -19.87
C LYS A 203 9.01 3.87 -20.20
N GLU A 204 8.14 4.88 -20.23
CA GLU A 204 8.53 6.28 -20.45
C GLU A 204 9.48 6.81 -19.37
N LEU A 205 9.17 6.57 -18.09
CA LEU A 205 10.01 7.01 -16.97
C LEU A 205 11.37 6.31 -16.96
N ASN A 206 11.40 5.01 -17.30
CA ASN A 206 12.65 4.28 -17.43
C ASN A 206 13.48 4.81 -18.60
N GLY A 207 12.85 5.09 -19.75
CA GLY A 207 13.52 5.73 -20.90
C GLY A 207 14.08 7.11 -20.55
N LYS A 208 13.33 7.95 -19.83
CA LYS A 208 13.82 9.25 -19.34
C LYS A 208 15.00 9.09 -18.38
N THR A 209 14.91 8.16 -17.43
CA THR A 209 15.98 7.88 -16.47
C THR A 209 17.27 7.47 -17.21
N GLU A 210 17.15 6.62 -18.21
CA GLU A 210 18.29 6.18 -19.02
C GLU A 210 18.90 7.33 -19.83
N MET A 211 18.06 8.17 -20.44
CA MET A 211 18.53 9.38 -21.14
C MET A 211 19.27 10.33 -20.20
N TYR A 212 18.77 10.55 -18.98
CA TYR A 212 19.47 11.37 -18.00
C TYR A 212 20.80 10.77 -17.55
N ARG A 213 20.89 9.43 -17.41
CA ARG A 213 22.16 8.75 -17.11
C ARG A 213 23.17 8.93 -18.23
N LYS A 214 22.76 8.75 -19.50
CA LYS A 214 23.62 8.95 -20.66
C LYS A 214 24.08 10.41 -20.79
N PHE A 215 23.15 11.35 -20.65
CA PHE A 215 23.47 12.78 -20.67
C PHE A 215 24.47 13.14 -19.57
N GLN A 216 24.26 12.64 -18.36
CA GLN A 216 25.19 12.83 -17.26
C GLN A 216 26.58 12.26 -17.56
N ALA A 217 26.68 11.08 -18.17
CA ALA A 217 27.97 10.49 -18.54
C ALA A 217 28.70 11.34 -19.59
N CYS A 218 28.01 11.77 -20.65
CA CYS A 218 28.58 12.64 -21.68
C CYS A 218 28.99 14.00 -21.11
N LEU A 219 28.18 14.61 -20.25
CA LEU A 219 28.50 15.88 -19.62
C LEU A 219 29.75 15.78 -18.73
N LEU A 220 29.86 14.70 -17.95
CA LEU A 220 31.06 14.45 -17.15
C LEU A 220 32.31 14.22 -18.00
N GLN A 221 32.16 13.57 -19.16
CA GLN A 221 33.26 13.36 -20.10
C GLN A 221 33.78 14.67 -20.69
N GLU A 222 32.90 15.54 -21.20
CA GLU A 222 33.30 16.84 -21.75
C GLU A 222 33.88 17.74 -20.65
N LEU A 223 33.26 17.77 -19.47
CA LEU A 223 33.76 18.56 -18.34
C LEU A 223 35.15 18.07 -17.86
N HIS A 224 35.41 16.77 -17.90
CA HIS A 224 36.74 16.23 -17.56
C HIS A 224 37.81 16.65 -18.57
N ARG A 225 37.44 16.83 -19.84
CA ARG A 225 38.37 17.32 -20.88
C ARG A 225 38.82 18.76 -20.63
N GLU A 226 37.91 19.59 -20.11
CA GLU A 226 38.16 21.02 -19.91
C GLU A 226 38.68 21.35 -18.50
N MET A 227 38.22 20.62 -17.47
CA MET A 227 38.53 20.84 -16.06
C MET A 227 38.70 19.50 -15.30
N PRO A 228 39.84 18.79 -15.48
CA PRO A 228 40.02 17.45 -14.91
C PRO A 228 40.06 17.41 -13.39
N SER A 229 40.69 18.41 -12.75
CA SER A 229 40.85 18.49 -11.28
C SER A 229 39.50 18.60 -10.56
N ASP A 230 38.59 19.44 -11.07
CA ASP A 230 37.30 19.72 -10.43
C ASP A 230 36.34 18.53 -10.58
N VAL A 231 36.40 17.81 -11.71
CA VAL A 231 35.59 16.61 -11.94
C VAL A 231 36.00 15.45 -11.03
N GLU A 232 37.30 15.26 -10.79
CA GLU A 232 37.78 14.23 -9.87
C GLU A 232 37.35 14.50 -8.43
N GLU A 233 37.34 15.76 -8.01
CA GLU A 233 36.80 16.17 -6.71
C GLU A 233 35.28 15.96 -6.65
N TYR A 234 34.54 16.34 -7.68
CA TYR A 234 33.10 16.09 -7.78
C TYR A 234 32.74 14.60 -7.69
N VAL A 235 33.45 13.73 -8.43
CA VAL A 235 33.22 12.27 -8.40
C VAL A 235 33.52 11.71 -7.01
N ARG A 236 34.55 12.22 -6.32
CA ARG A 236 34.93 11.83 -4.97
C ARG A 236 33.86 12.23 -3.93
N ILE A 237 33.30 13.43 -4.06
CA ILE A 237 32.23 13.96 -3.19
C ILE A 237 30.88 13.30 -3.46
N ARG A 238 30.60 12.85 -4.69
CA ARG A 238 29.35 12.17 -5.05
C ARG A 238 29.35 10.67 -4.74
N LYS A 239 30.51 10.02 -4.73
CA LYS A 239 30.64 8.59 -4.38
C LYS A 239 30.20 8.19 -2.95
N PRO A 240 29.94 9.06 -1.97
CA PRO A 240 29.24 8.70 -0.75
C PRO A 240 27.81 9.25 -0.83
N SER A 241 26.91 8.55 -1.52
CA SER A 241 25.50 8.37 -1.09
C SER A 241 24.60 7.70 -2.15
N GLY A 242 24.59 6.37 -2.22
CA GLY A 242 23.32 5.64 -2.45
C GLY A 242 23.02 5.09 -3.84
N MET A 243 23.99 5.06 -4.74
CA MET A 243 23.89 4.21 -5.93
C MET A 243 24.57 2.87 -5.61
N ASN A 244 23.76 1.85 -5.27
CA ASN A 244 24.25 0.48 -5.19
C ASN A 244 24.94 0.13 -6.52
N GLY A 245 26.23 -0.17 -6.44
CA GLY A 245 27.15 -0.40 -7.54
C GLY A 245 26.90 -1.73 -8.26
N ALA A 246 25.77 -1.87 -8.93
CA ALA A 246 25.51 -2.98 -9.84
C ALA A 246 25.47 -2.56 -11.34
N ALA A 247 25.38 -1.26 -11.65
CA ALA A 247 25.20 -0.79 -13.04
C ALA A 247 26.41 -0.09 -13.67
N ALA A 248 27.42 0.32 -12.89
CA ALA A 248 28.55 1.08 -13.43
C ALA A 248 29.56 0.22 -14.22
N GLY A 249 29.59 -1.10 -14.01
CA GLY A 249 30.50 -2.01 -14.71
C GLY A 249 30.15 -2.28 -16.18
N ASN A 250 28.89 -2.09 -16.59
CA ASN A 250 28.44 -2.47 -17.93
C ASN A 250 28.35 -1.31 -18.93
N ALA A 251 28.48 -0.05 -18.49
CA ALA A 251 28.40 1.11 -19.39
C ALA A 251 29.70 1.37 -20.18
N MET A 252 30.87 1.04 -19.61
CA MET A 252 32.15 1.18 -20.32
C MET A 252 32.40 0.07 -21.36
N ALA A 253 31.80 -1.11 -21.20
CA ALA A 253 31.96 -2.22 -22.16
C ALA A 253 31.09 -2.03 -23.42
N ASN A 254 29.87 -1.53 -23.29
CA ASN A 254 28.96 -1.38 -24.45
C ASN A 254 29.24 -0.14 -25.31
N SER A 255 30.05 0.80 -24.82
CA SER A 255 30.48 1.97 -25.61
C SER A 255 31.62 1.63 -26.58
N ALA A 256 32.39 0.57 -26.31
CA ALA A 256 33.44 0.07 -27.19
C ALA A 256 32.90 -0.74 -28.38
N MET A 257 31.80 -1.49 -28.19
CA MET A 257 31.19 -2.29 -29.26
C MET A 257 30.41 -1.48 -30.30
N ALA A 258 29.83 -0.33 -29.93
CA ALA A 258 29.09 0.52 -30.88
C ALA A 258 30.01 1.31 -31.83
N ALA A 259 31.30 1.46 -31.51
CA ALA A 259 32.27 2.11 -32.38
C ALA A 259 32.76 1.21 -33.52
N GLU A 260 32.74 -0.12 -33.36
CA GLU A 260 33.19 -1.06 -34.40
C GLU A 260 32.08 -1.42 -35.42
N GLU A 261 30.80 -1.44 -35.04
CA GLU A 261 29.72 -1.79 -35.98
C GLU A 261 29.39 -0.67 -37.00
N THR A 262 29.81 0.57 -36.75
CA THR A 262 29.55 1.68 -37.69
C THR A 262 30.56 1.74 -38.83
N GLN A 263 31.63 0.95 -38.79
CA GLN A 263 32.69 0.96 -39.81
C GLN A 263 32.56 -0.16 -40.85
N HIS A 264 31.63 -1.11 -40.65
CA HIS A 264 31.39 -2.22 -41.59
C HIS A 264 30.11 -2.08 -42.44
N ALA A 265 29.43 -0.93 -42.34
CA ALA A 265 28.23 -0.62 -43.14
C ALA A 265 28.49 0.37 -44.30
N MET A 266 29.77 0.64 -44.63
CA MET A 266 30.18 1.53 -45.73
C MET A 266 31.31 0.95 -46.60
N GLU A 267 31.32 -0.37 -46.82
CA GLU A 267 32.01 -0.99 -47.97
C GLU A 267 31.08 -1.99 -48.66
#